data_AF-A0A944VQG2-F1
#
_entry.id   AF-A0A944VQG2-F1
#
_cell.length_a   1.000
_cell.length_b   1.000
_cell.length_c   1.000
_cell.angle_alpha   90.00
_cell.angle_beta   90.00
_cell.angle_gamma   90.00
#
_symmetry.space_group_name_H-M   'P 1'
#
loop_
_entity.id
_entity.type
_entity.pdbx_description
1 polymer ?
#
loop_
_entity_poly.entity_id
_entity_poly.type
_entity_poly.pdbx_seq_one_letter_code
_entity_poly.pdbx_strand_id
1 'polypeptide(L)'
;MAEVNLDKIFASFILSLEDVVDVSELTQIEKEYLGKGSVLSEERAKLASLSIDDKKKYGSLLKDFANKVSKKLESFKVDFEKSYFTEKEKSENPDISLDWFSKKGTRKHILTNVMEEVVDIFASLGYTVAHGPEAETSWHNFDALNTPDWHPARYESDTLYLDKDLKNLLRTQTSTVQVRHMQDNKPPVYIVAPGRVYRSDQLDATHSPVFHQIEGLAVDDGITFSDLKGTLEYFVKEFFGKNVQTKFIPHFFPFTEPSAEVLVSWKDGEWLEILGCGMVDPNVFQNVKYPSTTQGFAFGVGVERLAMLRYGIDHIKNFYENDLRFLEQF
;
A
#
# COMPACT_ATOMS: atom_id res chain seq x y z
N MET A 1 -58.59 -6.63 -66.09
CA MET A 1 -58.15 -6.67 -64.69
C MET A 1 -56.76 -6.07 -64.65
N ALA A 2 -56.52 -5.03 -63.86
CA ALA A 2 -55.16 -4.53 -63.67
C ALA A 2 -54.39 -5.64 -62.93
N GLU A 3 -53.52 -6.36 -63.65
CA GLU A 3 -52.60 -7.30 -63.05
C GLU A 3 -51.67 -6.51 -62.13
N VAL A 4 -51.89 -6.63 -60.83
CA VAL A 4 -50.94 -6.13 -59.83
C VAL A 4 -49.66 -6.93 -60.03
N ASN A 5 -48.61 -6.23 -60.42
CA ASN A 5 -47.31 -6.83 -60.67
C ASN A 5 -46.61 -7.08 -59.31
N LEU A 6 -47.00 -8.17 -58.64
CA LEU A 6 -46.37 -8.64 -57.40
C LEU A 6 -44.84 -8.84 -57.58
N ASP A 7 -44.38 -9.10 -58.81
CA ASP A 7 -42.94 -9.19 -59.11
C ASP A 7 -42.25 -7.82 -59.03
N LYS A 8 -42.93 -6.72 -59.39
CA LYS A 8 -42.41 -5.35 -59.20
C LYS A 8 -42.30 -5.00 -57.72
N ILE A 9 -43.27 -5.39 -56.90
CA ILE A 9 -43.23 -5.19 -55.45
C ILE A 9 -42.11 -6.05 -54.83
N PHE A 10 -41.94 -7.29 -55.31
CA PHE A 10 -40.83 -8.15 -54.89
C PHE A 10 -39.47 -7.54 -55.25
N ALA A 11 -39.32 -7.02 -56.47
CA ALA A 11 -38.09 -6.39 -56.92
C ALA A 11 -37.75 -5.15 -56.08
N SER A 12 -38.75 -4.32 -55.75
CA SER A 12 -38.59 -3.18 -54.83
C SER A 12 -38.14 -3.64 -53.44
N PHE A 13 -38.74 -4.71 -52.92
CA PHE A 13 -38.37 -5.29 -51.63
C PHE A 13 -36.91 -5.78 -51.62
N ILE A 14 -36.47 -6.44 -52.69
CA ILE A 14 -35.08 -6.91 -52.82
C ILE A 14 -34.11 -5.73 -52.85
N LEU A 15 -34.41 -4.67 -53.62
CA LEU A 15 -33.59 -3.45 -53.64
C LEU A 15 -33.49 -2.80 -52.26
N SER A 16 -34.62 -2.70 -51.53
CA SER A 16 -34.63 -2.17 -50.17
C SER A 16 -33.75 -2.98 -49.21
N LEU A 17 -33.59 -4.30 -49.42
CA LEU A 17 -32.67 -5.12 -48.62
C LEU A 17 -31.21 -4.86 -48.97
N GLU A 18 -30.89 -4.59 -50.24
CA GLU A 18 -29.51 -4.32 -50.70
C GLU A 18 -28.96 -3.00 -50.14
N ASP A 19 -29.84 -2.02 -49.86
CA ASP A 19 -29.47 -0.70 -49.35
C ASP A 19 -29.33 -0.64 -47.81
N VAL A 20 -29.53 -1.75 -47.10
CA VAL A 20 -29.51 -1.78 -45.62
C VAL A 20 -28.08 -1.59 -45.09
N VAL A 21 -27.92 -0.62 -44.19
CA VAL A 21 -26.62 -0.29 -43.55
C VAL A 21 -26.64 -0.56 -42.04
N ASP A 22 -27.81 -0.56 -41.42
CA ASP A 22 -27.97 -0.80 -39.97
C ASP A 22 -29.08 -1.82 -39.67
N VAL A 23 -28.91 -2.59 -38.60
CA VAL A 23 -29.88 -3.62 -38.17
C VAL A 23 -31.27 -3.04 -37.86
N SER A 24 -31.33 -1.77 -37.44
CA SER A 24 -32.61 -1.09 -37.17
C SER A 24 -33.46 -0.88 -38.43
N GLU A 25 -32.86 -0.77 -39.61
CA GLU A 25 -33.54 -0.55 -40.90
C GLU A 25 -34.31 -1.80 -41.35
N LEU A 26 -33.88 -3.00 -40.98
CA LEU A 26 -34.60 -4.25 -41.26
C LEU A 26 -36.00 -4.28 -40.62
N THR A 27 -36.14 -3.67 -39.44
CA THR A 27 -37.44 -3.56 -38.75
C THR A 27 -38.37 -2.57 -39.46
N GLN A 28 -37.80 -1.57 -40.15
CA GLN A 28 -38.55 -0.61 -40.95
C GLN A 28 -39.04 -1.25 -42.25
N ILE A 29 -38.19 -2.03 -42.94
CA ILE A 29 -38.57 -2.81 -44.12
C ILE A 29 -39.67 -3.83 -43.77
N GLU A 30 -39.57 -4.49 -42.62
CA GLU A 30 -40.63 -5.40 -42.15
C GLU A 30 -41.99 -4.68 -42.00
N LYS A 31 -41.99 -3.48 -41.41
CA LYS A 31 -43.21 -2.67 -41.26
C LYS A 31 -43.78 -2.21 -42.60
N GLU A 32 -42.93 -1.78 -43.53
CA GLU A 32 -43.32 -1.28 -44.85
C GLU A 32 -43.95 -2.36 -45.74
N TYR A 33 -43.43 -3.58 -45.68
CA TYR A 33 -43.89 -4.68 -46.54
C TYR A 33 -44.85 -5.67 -45.85
N LEU A 34 -44.78 -5.88 -44.53
CA LEU A 34 -45.60 -6.88 -43.81
C LEU A 34 -46.50 -6.30 -42.71
N GLY A 35 -46.26 -5.05 -42.29
CA GLY A 35 -46.97 -4.39 -41.18
C GLY A 35 -48.42 -3.96 -41.49
N LYS A 36 -49.06 -3.30 -40.51
CA LYS A 36 -50.40 -2.70 -40.70
C LYS A 36 -50.27 -1.45 -41.56
N GLY A 37 -51.02 -1.37 -42.67
CA GLY A 37 -50.87 -0.29 -43.65
C GLY A 37 -49.68 -0.46 -44.60
N SER A 38 -49.08 -1.66 -44.64
CA SER A 38 -48.03 -2.03 -45.60
C SER A 38 -48.56 -2.19 -47.03
N VAL A 39 -47.65 -2.29 -47.98
CA VAL A 39 -47.96 -2.62 -49.39
C VAL A 39 -48.82 -3.90 -49.49
N LEU A 40 -48.53 -4.92 -48.68
CA LEU A 40 -49.34 -6.15 -48.62
C LEU A 40 -50.72 -5.93 -47.98
N SER A 41 -50.84 -5.04 -47.01
CA SER A 41 -52.12 -4.67 -46.38
C SER A 41 -53.04 -3.94 -47.36
N GLU A 42 -52.48 -3.07 -48.20
CA GLU A 42 -53.22 -2.36 -49.25
C GLU A 42 -53.73 -3.32 -50.34
N GLU A 43 -52.90 -4.28 -50.77
CA GLU A 43 -53.33 -5.31 -51.73
C GLU A 43 -54.38 -6.26 -51.14
N ARG A 44 -54.31 -6.56 -49.84
CA ARG A 44 -55.35 -7.32 -49.13
C ARG A 44 -56.68 -6.56 -49.04
N ALA A 45 -56.67 -5.23 -48.95
CA ALA A 45 -57.91 -4.42 -48.92
C ALA A 45 -58.69 -4.51 -50.25
N LYS A 46 -57.98 -4.63 -51.38
CA LYS A 46 -58.57 -4.79 -52.72
C LYS A 46 -59.29 -6.14 -52.92
N LEU A 47 -59.08 -7.11 -52.03
CA LEU A 47 -59.84 -8.37 -52.05
C LEU A 47 -61.34 -8.13 -51.85
N ALA A 48 -61.76 -7.09 -51.12
CA ALA A 48 -63.17 -6.84 -50.81
C ALA A 48 -64.04 -6.68 -52.07
N SER A 49 -63.49 -6.06 -53.13
CA SER A 49 -64.17 -5.73 -54.39
C SER A 49 -64.18 -6.83 -55.45
N LEU A 50 -63.58 -8.01 -55.19
CA LEU A 50 -63.45 -9.09 -56.17
C LEU A 50 -64.57 -10.14 -56.09
N SER A 51 -64.77 -10.88 -57.19
CA SER A 51 -65.67 -12.03 -57.27
C SER A 51 -65.21 -13.17 -56.35
N ILE A 52 -66.09 -14.13 -56.01
CA ILE A 52 -65.76 -15.23 -55.08
C ILE A 52 -64.61 -16.11 -55.62
N ASP A 53 -64.60 -16.38 -56.92
CA ASP A 53 -63.53 -17.17 -57.56
C ASP A 53 -62.20 -16.41 -57.66
N ASP A 54 -62.24 -15.12 -57.96
CA ASP A 54 -61.04 -14.28 -58.03
C ASP A 54 -60.45 -14.00 -56.64
N LYS A 55 -61.30 -13.87 -55.62
CA LYS A 55 -60.88 -13.77 -54.20
C LYS A 55 -60.05 -14.98 -53.78
N LYS A 56 -60.45 -16.18 -54.19
CA LYS A 56 -59.74 -17.42 -53.82
C LYS A 56 -58.37 -17.51 -54.50
N LYS A 57 -58.29 -17.20 -55.79
CA LYS A 57 -57.02 -17.20 -56.55
C LYS A 57 -56.07 -16.10 -56.08
N TYR A 58 -56.55 -14.87 -55.97
CA TYR A 58 -55.75 -13.72 -55.57
C TYR A 58 -55.33 -13.77 -54.10
N GLY A 59 -56.21 -14.26 -53.21
CA GLY A 59 -55.87 -14.49 -51.81
C GLY A 59 -54.79 -15.55 -51.59
N SER A 60 -54.77 -16.62 -52.40
CA SER A 60 -53.68 -17.61 -52.38
C SER A 60 -52.37 -16.99 -52.83
N LEU A 61 -52.37 -16.22 -53.93
CA LEU A 61 -51.19 -15.53 -54.44
C LEU A 61 -50.61 -14.54 -53.41
N LEU A 62 -51.45 -13.78 -52.70
CA LEU A 62 -51.01 -12.87 -51.64
C LEU A 62 -50.43 -13.60 -50.42
N LYS A 63 -50.97 -14.79 -50.08
CA LYS A 63 -50.43 -15.63 -49.00
C LYS A 63 -49.05 -16.18 -49.37
N ASP A 64 -48.90 -16.67 -50.60
CA ASP A 64 -47.62 -17.20 -51.10
C ASP A 64 -46.58 -16.08 -51.21
N PHE A 65 -46.98 -14.89 -51.66
CA PHE A 65 -46.13 -13.70 -51.69
C PHE A 65 -45.69 -13.27 -50.28
N ALA A 66 -46.61 -13.18 -49.31
CA ALA A 66 -46.28 -12.84 -47.94
C ALA A 66 -45.30 -13.85 -47.31
N ASN A 67 -45.48 -15.15 -47.57
CA ASN A 67 -44.55 -16.19 -47.14
C ASN A 67 -43.18 -16.04 -47.81
N LYS A 68 -43.14 -15.71 -49.10
CA LYS A 68 -41.90 -15.49 -49.86
C LYS A 68 -41.12 -14.30 -49.32
N VAL A 69 -41.78 -13.17 -49.06
CA VAL A 69 -41.20 -11.96 -48.44
C VAL A 69 -40.71 -12.27 -47.03
N SER A 70 -41.52 -12.90 -46.19
CA SER A 70 -41.15 -13.23 -44.80
C SER A 70 -39.92 -14.14 -44.75
N LYS A 71 -39.88 -15.22 -45.55
CA LYS A 71 -38.73 -16.11 -45.61
C LYS A 71 -37.46 -15.42 -46.09
N LYS A 72 -37.58 -14.57 -47.12
CA LYS A 72 -36.43 -13.84 -47.66
C LYS A 72 -35.90 -12.82 -46.65
N LEU A 73 -36.79 -12.10 -45.98
CA LEU A 73 -36.45 -11.15 -44.92
C LEU A 73 -35.75 -11.87 -43.75
N GLU A 74 -36.29 -12.99 -43.29
CA GLU A 74 -35.70 -13.78 -42.21
C GLU A 74 -34.31 -14.30 -42.58
N SER A 75 -34.13 -14.85 -43.79
CA SER A 75 -32.81 -15.28 -44.26
C SER A 75 -31.81 -14.12 -44.35
N PHE A 76 -32.26 -12.99 -44.89
CA PHE A 76 -31.39 -11.82 -45.06
C PHE A 76 -30.99 -11.23 -43.71
N LYS A 77 -31.93 -11.16 -42.76
CA LYS A 77 -31.69 -10.66 -41.41
C LYS A 77 -30.61 -11.48 -40.70
N VAL A 78 -30.70 -12.81 -40.74
CA VAL A 78 -29.71 -13.69 -40.12
C VAL A 78 -28.31 -13.48 -40.71
N ASP A 79 -28.21 -13.42 -42.04
CA ASP A 79 -26.93 -13.24 -42.73
C ASP A 79 -26.34 -11.83 -42.49
N PHE A 80 -27.19 -10.80 -42.54
CA PHE A 80 -26.80 -9.41 -42.33
C PHE A 80 -26.36 -9.15 -40.89
N GLU A 81 -27.12 -9.58 -39.88
CA GLU A 81 -26.76 -9.41 -38.46
C GLU A 81 -25.42 -10.08 -38.17
N LYS A 82 -25.20 -11.29 -38.68
CA LYS A 82 -23.94 -12.01 -38.51
C LYS A 82 -22.77 -11.23 -39.12
N SER A 83 -22.92 -10.74 -40.36
CA SER A 83 -21.89 -9.95 -41.02
C SER A 83 -21.62 -8.62 -40.29
N TYR A 84 -22.68 -7.92 -39.90
CA TYR A 84 -22.62 -6.64 -39.19
C TYR A 84 -21.88 -6.78 -37.85
N PHE A 85 -22.26 -7.76 -37.02
CA PHE A 85 -21.60 -7.98 -35.72
C PHE A 85 -20.17 -8.51 -35.87
N THR A 86 -19.87 -9.31 -36.90
CA THR A 86 -18.49 -9.75 -37.17
C THR A 86 -17.58 -8.58 -37.55
N GLU A 87 -18.05 -7.66 -38.40
CA GLU A 87 -17.28 -6.45 -38.74
C GLU A 87 -17.18 -5.49 -37.55
N LYS A 88 -18.25 -5.35 -36.77
CA LYS A 88 -18.25 -4.55 -35.55
C LYS A 88 -17.24 -5.10 -34.53
N GLU A 89 -17.20 -6.40 -34.31
CA GLU A 89 -16.22 -7.08 -33.45
C GLU A 89 -14.78 -6.83 -33.92
N LYS A 90 -14.50 -6.89 -35.23
CA LYS A 90 -13.18 -6.53 -35.78
C LYS A 90 -12.82 -5.06 -35.53
N SER A 91 -13.80 -4.16 -35.64
CA SER A 91 -13.59 -2.72 -35.43
C SER A 91 -13.44 -2.35 -33.95
N GLU A 92 -14.11 -3.08 -33.06
CA GLU A 92 -14.12 -2.90 -31.60
C GLU A 92 -13.19 -3.90 -30.91
N ASN A 93 -12.02 -4.19 -31.52
CA ASN A 93 -11.01 -5.07 -30.95
C ASN A 93 -9.79 -4.28 -30.44
N PRO A 94 -9.91 -3.53 -29.34
CA PRO A 94 -8.77 -2.83 -28.76
C PRO A 94 -7.76 -3.83 -28.19
N ASP A 95 -6.49 -3.43 -28.18
CA ASP A 95 -5.45 -4.21 -27.52
C ASP A 95 -5.63 -4.16 -25.99
N ILE A 96 -6.17 -5.25 -25.43
CA ILE A 96 -6.40 -5.39 -23.99
C ILE A 96 -5.10 -5.49 -23.17
N SER A 97 -3.93 -5.61 -23.82
CA SER A 97 -2.63 -5.60 -23.15
C SER A 97 -2.11 -4.20 -22.86
N LEU A 98 -2.71 -3.16 -23.48
CA LEU A 98 -2.35 -1.78 -23.21
C LEU A 98 -2.84 -1.36 -21.82
N ASP A 99 -1.92 -0.95 -20.97
CA ASP A 99 -2.25 -0.35 -19.69
C ASP A 99 -2.64 1.13 -19.88
N TRP A 100 -3.94 1.40 -19.92
CA TRP A 100 -4.48 2.76 -20.02
C TRP A 100 -4.52 3.50 -18.68
N PHE A 101 -4.19 2.84 -17.55
CA PHE A 101 -4.14 3.44 -16.22
C PHE A 101 -2.81 3.14 -15.52
N SER A 102 -1.81 3.99 -15.76
CA SER A 102 -0.61 4.08 -14.91
C SER A 102 -0.97 4.68 -13.54
N LYS A 103 -1.66 3.94 -12.68
CA LYS A 103 -1.71 4.25 -11.25
C LYS A 103 -0.44 3.72 -10.62
N LYS A 104 0.66 4.46 -10.76
CA LYS A 104 1.79 4.30 -9.85
C LYS A 104 1.27 4.66 -8.45
N GLY A 105 1.05 3.65 -7.61
CA GLY A 105 0.61 3.86 -6.23
C GLY A 105 1.63 4.71 -5.45
N THR A 106 1.23 5.17 -4.27
CA THR A 106 2.16 5.85 -3.36
C THR A 106 2.94 4.83 -2.55
N ARG A 107 4.22 5.10 -2.30
CA ARG A 107 5.07 4.30 -1.43
C ARG A 107 5.45 5.09 -0.19
N LYS A 108 5.57 4.40 0.95
CA LYS A 108 6.11 4.99 2.18
C LYS A 108 7.63 5.02 2.09
N HIS A 109 8.25 5.96 2.80
CA HIS A 109 9.69 5.97 2.93
C HIS A 109 10.17 4.68 3.62
N ILE A 110 11.31 4.14 3.19
CA ILE A 110 11.86 2.88 3.73
C ILE A 110 12.07 2.92 5.24
N LEU A 111 12.54 4.06 5.77
CA LEU A 111 12.66 4.26 7.22
C LEU A 111 11.31 4.21 7.95
N THR A 112 10.23 4.71 7.33
CA THR A 112 8.88 4.61 7.90
C THR A 112 8.43 3.16 7.96
N ASN A 113 8.65 2.38 6.89
CA ASN A 113 8.32 0.95 6.86
C ASN A 113 9.07 0.18 7.95
N VAL A 114 10.38 0.42 8.08
CA VAL A 114 11.20 -0.21 9.12
C VAL A 114 10.72 0.19 10.51
N MET A 115 10.43 1.48 10.75
CA MET A 115 9.93 1.92 12.05
C MET A 115 8.60 1.27 12.42
N GLU A 116 7.64 1.26 11.49
CA GLU A 116 6.34 0.62 11.69
C GLU A 116 6.48 -0.87 11.97
N GLU A 117 7.32 -1.57 11.21
CA GLU A 117 7.54 -3.02 11.40
C GLU A 117 8.18 -3.33 12.76
N VAL A 118 9.20 -2.55 13.19
CA VAL A 118 9.79 -2.72 14.53
C VAL A 118 8.74 -2.45 15.61
N VAL A 119 7.94 -1.39 15.47
CA VAL A 119 6.85 -1.07 16.39
C VAL A 119 5.83 -2.20 16.44
N ASP A 120 5.43 -2.78 15.30
CA ASP A 120 4.47 -3.88 15.22
C ASP A 120 5.00 -5.15 15.91
N ILE A 121 6.28 -5.47 15.76
CA ILE A 121 6.92 -6.59 16.47
C ILE A 121 6.79 -6.41 17.98
N PHE A 122 7.12 -5.24 18.52
CA PHE A 122 7.01 -4.99 19.96
C PHE A 122 5.56 -4.84 20.44
N ALA A 123 4.67 -4.29 19.61
CA ALA A 123 3.24 -4.24 19.90
C ALA A 123 2.64 -5.66 20.04
N SER A 124 3.13 -6.62 19.25
CA SER A 124 2.74 -8.03 19.38
C SER A 124 3.14 -8.66 20.74
N LEU A 125 4.16 -8.11 21.40
CA LEU A 125 4.60 -8.47 22.75
C LEU A 125 3.87 -7.69 23.85
N GLY A 126 2.96 -6.77 23.49
CA GLY A 126 2.18 -5.97 24.44
C GLY A 126 2.78 -4.60 24.77
N TYR A 127 3.82 -4.16 24.06
CA TYR A 127 4.37 -2.81 24.24
C TYR A 127 3.44 -1.76 23.62
N THR A 128 3.45 -0.57 24.21
CA THR A 128 2.70 0.59 23.69
C THR A 128 3.64 1.63 23.11
N VAL A 129 3.17 2.45 22.16
CA VAL A 129 4.00 3.50 21.56
C VAL A 129 3.96 4.75 22.44
N ALA A 130 5.13 5.29 22.77
CA ALA A 130 5.27 6.56 23.46
C ALA A 130 6.01 7.58 22.58
N HIS A 131 5.61 8.84 22.69
CA HIS A 131 6.26 9.95 21.96
C HIS A 131 6.65 11.05 22.93
N GLY A 132 7.66 11.83 22.56
CA GLY A 132 8.09 13.01 23.28
C GLY A 132 8.71 14.04 22.35
N PRO A 133 9.00 15.24 22.89
CA PRO A 133 9.52 16.35 22.10
C PRO A 133 10.92 16.05 21.56
N GLU A 134 11.29 16.70 20.46
CA GLU A 134 12.65 16.64 19.88
C GLU A 134 13.58 17.67 20.50
N ALA A 135 13.06 18.87 20.79
CA ALA A 135 13.74 19.85 21.63
C ALA A 135 13.55 19.45 23.10
N GLU A 136 14.66 19.19 23.78
CA GLU A 136 14.68 18.68 25.13
C GLU A 136 15.56 19.52 26.06
N THR A 137 15.41 19.27 27.35
CA THR A 137 16.28 19.81 28.39
C THR A 137 17.45 18.86 28.64
N SER A 138 18.59 19.41 29.06
CA SER A 138 19.76 18.63 29.52
C SER A 138 19.40 17.65 30.63
N TRP A 139 18.43 18.00 31.49
CA TRP A 139 17.96 17.13 32.55
C TRP A 139 17.35 15.83 32.04
N HIS A 140 16.40 15.90 31.09
CA HIS A 140 15.75 14.71 30.54
C HIS A 140 16.69 13.91 29.63
N ASN A 141 17.61 14.57 28.92
CA ASN A 141 18.50 13.91 27.96
C ASN A 141 19.72 13.25 28.62
N PHE A 142 20.16 13.77 29.77
CA PHE A 142 21.40 13.32 30.41
C PHE A 142 21.28 13.11 31.93
N ASP A 143 20.84 14.11 32.71
CA ASP A 143 20.90 14.04 34.19
C ASP A 143 20.04 12.90 34.74
N ALA A 144 18.79 12.81 34.26
CA ALA A 144 17.84 11.78 34.65
C ALA A 144 18.33 10.37 34.26
N LEU A 145 19.18 10.29 33.23
CA LEU A 145 19.78 9.07 32.69
C LEU A 145 21.20 8.83 33.24
N ASN A 146 21.48 9.34 34.45
CA ASN A 146 22.71 9.09 35.18
C ASN A 146 24.00 9.42 34.38
N THR A 147 23.90 10.30 33.39
CA THR A 147 25.04 10.75 32.60
C THR A 147 25.65 11.95 33.29
N PRO A 148 26.89 11.95 33.78
CA PRO A 148 27.44 13.08 34.53
C PRO A 148 27.85 14.25 33.64
N ASP A 149 28.02 15.45 34.22
CA ASP A 149 28.41 16.69 33.50
C ASP A 149 29.70 16.58 32.69
N TRP A 150 30.66 15.80 33.19
CA TRP A 150 31.95 15.59 32.53
C TRP A 150 31.91 14.55 31.41
N HIS A 151 30.75 13.91 31.17
CA HIS A 151 30.64 12.85 30.18
C HIS A 151 30.79 13.41 28.75
N PRO A 152 31.61 12.78 27.87
CA PRO A 152 31.87 13.29 26.53
C PRO A 152 30.62 13.56 25.70
N ALA A 153 29.60 12.70 25.83
CA ALA A 153 28.32 12.88 25.14
C ALA A 153 27.62 14.23 25.41
N ARG A 154 27.95 14.94 26.50
CA ARG A 154 27.41 16.27 26.81
C ARG A 154 28.15 17.40 26.11
N TYR A 155 29.30 17.16 25.49
CA TYR A 155 30.09 18.21 24.87
C TYR A 155 29.37 18.78 23.63
N GLU A 156 29.58 20.07 23.36
CA GLU A 156 29.03 20.75 22.18
C GLU A 156 29.55 20.15 20.85
N SER A 157 30.67 19.42 20.90
CA SER A 157 31.17 18.65 19.75
C SER A 157 30.25 17.52 19.32
N ASP A 158 29.41 17.01 20.23
CA ASP A 158 28.60 15.81 20.04
C ASP A 158 27.10 16.13 20.11
N THR A 159 26.72 17.17 20.87
CA THR A 159 25.33 17.57 21.12
C THR A 159 25.01 18.97 20.60
N LEU A 160 23.84 19.10 19.96
CA LEU A 160 23.33 20.37 19.44
C LEU A 160 22.52 21.12 20.52
N TYR A 161 23.15 22.07 21.20
CA TYR A 161 22.50 22.96 22.17
C TYR A 161 21.77 24.12 21.48
N LEU A 162 20.62 24.51 22.05
CA LEU A 162 19.73 25.57 21.56
C LEU A 162 19.95 26.91 22.29
N ASP A 163 20.72 26.91 23.38
CA ASP A 163 21.05 28.08 24.16
C ASP A 163 22.51 28.04 24.66
N LYS A 164 22.99 29.18 25.15
CA LYS A 164 24.36 29.34 25.67
C LYS A 164 24.56 28.77 27.07
N ASP A 165 23.47 28.53 27.80
CA ASP A 165 23.51 28.02 29.17
C ASP A 165 23.53 26.48 29.19
N LEU A 166 23.54 25.84 28.02
CA LEU A 166 23.54 24.39 27.79
C LEU A 166 22.34 23.68 28.45
N LYS A 167 21.20 24.38 28.55
CA LYS A 167 20.00 23.84 29.21
C LYS A 167 19.04 23.19 28.25
N ASN A 168 18.87 23.76 27.05
CA ASN A 168 18.02 23.22 26.00
C ASN A 168 18.87 22.71 24.85
N LEU A 169 18.48 21.58 24.26
CA LEU A 169 19.21 20.88 23.21
C LEU A 169 18.24 20.13 22.28
N LEU A 170 18.71 19.71 21.12
CA LEU A 170 18.03 18.68 20.34
C LEU A 170 18.42 17.31 20.89
N ARG A 171 17.42 16.47 21.20
CA ARG A 171 17.66 15.19 21.88
C ARG A 171 18.64 14.32 21.10
N THR A 172 19.59 13.71 21.83
CA THR A 172 20.58 12.79 21.24
C THR A 172 20.09 11.34 21.21
N GLN A 173 19.02 11.07 21.94
CA GLN A 173 18.44 9.76 22.17
C GLN A 173 16.93 9.88 22.51
N THR A 174 16.14 8.85 22.23
CA THR A 174 14.72 8.81 22.60
C THR A 174 14.50 8.31 24.03
N SER A 175 15.58 8.05 24.78
CA SER A 175 15.55 7.76 26.23
C SER A 175 14.87 8.87 27.04
N THR A 176 14.89 10.10 26.52
CA THR A 176 14.13 11.25 27.04
C THR A 176 12.63 10.94 27.19
N VAL A 177 12.06 10.21 26.24
CA VAL A 177 10.65 9.76 26.26
C VAL A 177 10.44 8.76 27.39
N GLN A 178 11.40 7.88 27.64
CA GLN A 178 11.33 6.89 28.72
C GLN A 178 11.28 7.57 30.09
N VAL A 179 12.15 8.55 30.32
CA VAL A 179 12.16 9.35 31.57
C VAL A 179 10.82 10.04 31.77
N ARG A 180 10.31 10.75 30.76
CA ARG A 180 9.01 11.44 30.84
C ARG A 180 7.86 10.48 31.11
N HIS A 181 7.84 9.36 30.40
CA HIS A 181 6.80 8.36 30.57
C HIS A 181 6.81 7.78 31.99
N MET A 182 7.99 7.52 32.56
CA MET A 182 8.10 7.08 33.95
C MET A 182 7.72 8.17 34.97
N GLN A 183 7.86 9.45 34.66
CA GLN A 183 7.39 10.51 35.57
C GLN A 183 5.86 10.59 35.63
N ASP A 184 5.20 10.32 34.50
CA ASP A 184 3.75 10.46 34.37
C ASP A 184 2.99 9.18 34.70
N ASN A 185 3.67 8.03 34.72
CA ASN A 185 3.07 6.71 34.92
C ASN A 185 3.75 5.98 36.09
N LYS A 186 3.13 4.90 36.56
CA LYS A 186 3.73 3.98 37.53
C LYS A 186 3.92 2.63 36.86
N PRO A 187 4.84 1.77 37.35
CA PRO A 187 4.93 0.39 36.88
C PRO A 187 3.57 -0.35 36.96
N PRO A 188 3.29 -1.29 36.04
CA PRO A 188 4.16 -1.74 34.95
C PRO A 188 4.23 -0.76 33.76
N VAL A 189 5.41 -0.66 33.13
CA VAL A 189 5.64 0.17 31.94
C VAL A 189 6.24 -0.69 30.84
N TYR A 190 5.56 -0.76 29.69
CA TYR A 190 6.05 -1.42 28.47
C TYR A 190 5.85 -0.48 27.29
N ILE A 191 6.93 0.19 26.88
CA ILE A 191 6.86 1.20 25.82
C ILE A 191 7.95 1.03 24.77
N VAL A 192 7.63 1.44 23.56
CA VAL A 192 8.60 1.73 22.50
C VAL A 192 8.48 3.20 22.09
N ALA A 193 9.62 3.87 21.95
CA ALA A 193 9.74 5.28 21.66
C ALA A 193 10.49 5.49 20.34
N PRO A 194 9.80 5.40 19.19
CA PRO A 194 10.35 5.75 17.91
C PRO A 194 10.47 7.28 17.78
N GLY A 195 11.57 7.76 17.22
CA GLY A 195 11.71 9.19 16.95
C GLY A 195 13.04 9.60 16.34
N ARG A 196 13.06 10.83 15.81
CA ARG A 196 14.28 11.49 15.32
C ARG A 196 15.19 11.88 16.48
N VAL A 197 16.48 11.72 16.28
CA VAL A 197 17.54 12.12 17.21
C VAL A 197 18.62 12.86 16.44
N TYR A 198 19.41 13.62 17.18
CA TYR A 198 20.32 14.61 16.63
C TYR A 198 21.69 14.47 17.25
N ARG A 199 22.73 14.50 16.43
CA ARG A 199 24.13 14.52 16.85
C ARG A 199 24.89 15.51 15.99
N SER A 200 25.97 16.06 16.54
CA SER A 200 26.88 16.95 15.81
C SER A 200 27.84 16.21 14.87
N ASP A 201 27.50 14.97 14.48
CA ASP A 201 28.32 14.11 13.62
C ASP A 201 28.38 14.66 12.19
N GLN A 202 29.53 14.52 11.53
CA GLN A 202 29.66 14.84 10.12
C GLN A 202 28.96 13.78 9.27
N LEU A 203 28.32 14.21 8.17
CA LEU A 203 27.69 13.30 7.24
C LEU A 203 28.77 12.45 6.54
N ASP A 204 28.74 11.15 6.78
CA ASP A 204 29.60 10.15 6.13
C ASP A 204 28.79 8.94 5.66
N ALA A 205 29.46 7.84 5.30
CA ALA A 205 28.80 6.62 4.83
C ALA A 205 27.74 6.07 5.81
N THR A 206 27.99 6.18 7.11
CA THR A 206 27.23 5.54 8.19
C THR A 206 26.62 6.51 9.19
N HIS A 207 27.07 7.76 9.23
CA HIS A 207 26.64 8.79 10.17
C HIS A 207 25.93 9.94 9.47
N SER A 208 24.93 10.48 10.14
CA SER A 208 24.17 11.66 9.73
C SER A 208 23.86 12.50 10.96
N PRO A 209 23.89 13.84 10.87
CA PRO A 209 23.52 14.72 11.99
C PRO A 209 22.09 14.50 12.50
N VAL A 210 21.22 13.96 11.64
CA VAL A 210 19.85 13.57 11.97
C VAL A 210 19.67 12.11 11.56
N PHE A 211 19.11 11.31 12.46
CA PHE A 211 18.75 9.92 12.22
C PHE A 211 17.59 9.50 13.13
N HIS A 212 17.11 8.27 12.99
CA HIS A 212 15.98 7.77 13.77
C HIS A 212 16.43 6.66 14.72
N GLN A 213 15.93 6.72 15.94
CA GLN A 213 16.08 5.65 16.92
C GLN A 213 14.73 5.13 17.35
N ILE A 214 14.71 3.85 17.69
CA ILE A 214 13.63 3.23 18.44
C ILE A 214 14.26 2.72 19.72
N GLU A 215 13.73 3.19 20.83
CA GLU A 215 14.13 2.68 22.13
C GLU A 215 12.97 2.03 22.84
N GLY A 216 13.22 0.91 23.50
CA GLY A 216 12.22 0.23 24.31
C GLY A 216 12.56 0.29 25.78
N LEU A 217 11.53 0.30 26.61
CA LEU A 217 11.61 0.21 28.06
C LEU A 217 10.57 -0.80 28.55
N ALA A 218 11.03 -1.75 29.36
CA ALA A 218 10.19 -2.68 30.11
C ALA A 218 10.51 -2.57 31.60
N VAL A 219 9.51 -2.25 32.41
CA VAL A 219 9.63 -2.08 33.86
C VAL A 219 8.47 -2.79 34.52
N ASP A 220 8.76 -3.83 35.29
CA ASP A 220 7.78 -4.62 36.03
C ASP A 220 8.50 -5.43 37.12
N ASP A 221 7.72 -6.02 38.02
CA ASP A 221 8.24 -6.83 39.11
C ASP A 221 8.87 -8.13 38.57
N GLY A 222 10.13 -8.38 38.95
CA GLY A 222 10.83 -9.62 38.62
C GLY A 222 11.44 -9.67 37.22
N ILE A 223 11.52 -8.55 36.49
CA ILE A 223 12.25 -8.48 35.21
C ILE A 223 13.73 -8.79 35.41
N THR A 224 14.25 -9.70 34.58
CA THR A 224 15.65 -10.14 34.60
C THR A 224 16.36 -9.88 33.27
N PHE A 225 17.69 -10.04 33.28
CA PHE A 225 18.50 -9.97 32.07
C PHE A 225 18.15 -11.08 31.06
N SER A 226 17.61 -12.21 31.53
CA SER A 226 17.14 -13.29 30.64
C SER A 226 15.92 -12.84 29.82
N ASP A 227 15.05 -12.02 30.41
CA ASP A 227 13.87 -11.47 29.72
C ASP A 227 14.29 -10.47 28.64
N LEU A 228 15.28 -9.62 28.95
CA LEU A 228 15.91 -8.73 27.98
C LEU A 228 16.47 -9.54 26.79
N LYS A 229 17.28 -10.56 27.10
CA LYS A 229 17.90 -11.41 26.07
C LYS A 229 16.85 -12.10 25.20
N GLY A 230 15.82 -12.70 25.81
CA GLY A 230 14.75 -13.37 25.09
C GLY A 230 13.94 -12.42 24.20
N THR A 231 13.64 -11.22 24.71
CA THR A 231 12.92 -10.18 23.98
C THR A 231 13.69 -9.73 22.73
N LEU A 232 14.99 -9.46 22.88
CA LEU A 232 15.83 -9.01 21.77
C LEU A 232 16.13 -10.14 20.76
N GLU A 233 16.30 -11.38 21.22
CA GLU A 233 16.42 -12.54 20.32
C GLU A 233 15.16 -12.76 19.50
N TYR A 234 13.98 -12.58 20.09
CA TYR A 234 12.71 -12.62 19.38
C TYR A 234 12.64 -11.51 18.32
N PHE A 235 12.90 -10.27 18.72
CA PHE A 235 12.93 -9.12 17.82
C PHE A 235 13.84 -9.34 16.60
N VAL A 236 15.08 -9.79 16.82
CA VAL A 236 16.04 -10.05 15.74
C VAL A 236 15.55 -11.13 14.79
N LYS A 237 14.96 -12.21 15.30
CA LYS A 237 14.46 -13.32 14.47
C LYS A 237 13.23 -12.92 13.66
N GLU A 238 12.33 -12.11 14.22
CA GLU A 238 11.17 -11.62 13.48
C GLU A 238 11.58 -10.60 12.41
N PHE A 239 12.53 -9.71 12.70
CA PHE A 239 12.96 -8.67 11.75
C PHE A 239 13.90 -9.18 10.64
N PHE A 240 14.92 -9.98 10.99
CA PHE A 240 15.92 -10.46 10.01
C PHE A 240 15.68 -11.90 9.53
N GLY A 241 14.77 -12.63 10.18
CA GLY A 241 14.44 -14.01 9.86
C GLY A 241 15.03 -15.04 10.83
N LYS A 242 14.44 -16.24 10.81
CA LYS A 242 14.64 -17.30 11.84
C LYS A 242 16.06 -17.88 11.92
N ASN A 243 16.88 -17.70 10.89
CA ASN A 243 18.22 -18.30 10.80
C ASN A 243 19.32 -17.39 11.36
N VAL A 244 19.00 -16.15 11.74
CA VAL A 244 19.98 -15.19 12.26
C VAL A 244 20.38 -15.56 13.68
N GLN A 245 21.67 -15.51 13.96
CA GLN A 245 22.24 -15.69 15.29
C GLN A 245 22.52 -14.34 15.92
N THR A 246 22.35 -14.25 17.24
CA THR A 246 22.64 -13.08 18.06
C THR A 246 23.82 -13.35 18.97
N LYS A 247 24.58 -12.31 19.28
CA LYS A 247 25.69 -12.35 20.23
C LYS A 247 25.64 -11.09 21.11
N PHE A 248 25.65 -11.31 22.42
CA PHE A 248 25.67 -10.24 23.41
C PHE A 248 27.11 -10.04 23.89
N ILE A 249 27.60 -8.80 23.81
CA ILE A 249 28.94 -8.42 24.26
C ILE A 249 28.77 -7.38 25.37
N PRO A 250 29.47 -7.52 26.52
CA PRO A 250 29.43 -6.51 27.56
C PRO A 250 29.86 -5.14 27.02
N HIS A 251 29.09 -4.11 27.36
CA HIS A 251 29.40 -2.73 27.03
C HIS A 251 29.10 -1.84 28.25
N PHE A 252 29.23 -0.53 28.13
CA PHE A 252 28.90 0.41 29.19
C PHE A 252 27.98 1.52 28.67
N PHE A 253 26.86 1.72 29.36
CA PHE A 253 26.01 2.89 29.22
C PHE A 253 25.70 3.44 30.63
N PRO A 254 25.78 4.76 30.87
CA PRO A 254 25.59 5.31 32.22
C PRO A 254 24.24 5.01 32.87
N PHE A 255 23.20 4.75 32.06
CA PHE A 255 21.83 4.48 32.47
C PHE A 255 21.47 2.99 32.58
N THR A 256 22.42 2.07 32.32
CA THR A 256 22.18 0.63 32.48
C THR A 256 23.33 -0.13 33.12
N GLU A 257 23.02 -1.08 34.00
CA GLU A 257 23.98 -1.99 34.63
C GLU A 257 23.29 -3.31 35.05
N PRO A 258 23.67 -4.48 34.48
CA PRO A 258 24.67 -4.68 33.43
C PRO A 258 24.22 -4.16 32.06
N SER A 259 25.19 -3.69 31.29
CA SER A 259 25.06 -3.20 29.91
C SER A 259 25.62 -4.18 28.88
N ALA A 260 25.01 -4.25 27.69
CA ALA A 260 25.46 -5.08 26.58
C ALA A 260 25.12 -4.47 25.22
N GLU A 261 25.92 -4.81 24.22
CA GLU A 261 25.62 -4.61 22.80
C GLU A 261 25.20 -5.93 22.17
N VAL A 262 24.31 -5.86 21.19
CA VAL A 262 23.85 -7.02 20.43
C VAL A 262 24.37 -6.94 19.00
N LEU A 263 25.08 -8.00 18.62
CA LEU A 263 25.57 -8.23 17.27
C LEU A 263 24.74 -9.33 16.61
N VAL A 264 24.53 -9.21 15.30
CA VAL A 264 23.88 -10.23 14.48
C VAL A 264 24.86 -10.86 13.50
N SER A 265 24.72 -12.16 13.28
CA SER A 265 25.46 -12.86 12.24
C SER A 265 25.02 -12.36 10.87
N TRP A 266 25.96 -11.91 10.06
CA TRP A 266 25.70 -11.42 8.71
C TRP A 266 26.36 -12.30 7.64
N LYS A 267 26.14 -11.93 6.37
CA LYS A 267 26.76 -12.59 5.22
C LYS A 267 28.28 -12.64 5.41
N ASP A 268 28.90 -13.72 4.96
CA ASP A 268 30.34 -13.99 5.08
C ASP A 268 30.89 -14.23 6.51
N GLY A 269 30.00 -14.42 7.50
CA GLY A 269 30.39 -14.79 8.86
C GLY A 269 30.81 -13.60 9.73
N GLU A 270 30.60 -12.37 9.24
CA GLU A 270 30.83 -11.15 10.01
C GLU A 270 29.75 -10.94 11.07
N TRP A 271 30.11 -10.28 12.17
CA TRP A 271 29.19 -9.89 13.23
C TRP A 271 29.02 -8.38 13.20
N LEU A 272 27.77 -7.93 13.02
CA LEU A 272 27.46 -6.51 12.91
C LEU A 272 26.65 -6.08 14.12
N GLU A 273 27.12 -5.03 14.80
CA GLU A 273 26.37 -4.37 15.87
C GLU A 273 25.09 -3.76 15.29
N ILE A 274 23.98 -3.99 16.01
CA ILE A 274 22.67 -3.46 15.65
C ILE A 274 22.03 -2.63 16.75
N LEU A 275 22.30 -2.90 18.03
CA LEU A 275 21.67 -2.20 19.14
C LEU A 275 22.47 -2.29 20.44
N GLY A 276 22.26 -1.30 21.31
CA GLY A 276 22.69 -1.30 22.70
C GLY A 276 21.52 -1.62 23.64
N CYS A 277 21.80 -2.27 24.78
CA CYS A 277 20.78 -2.64 25.76
C CYS A 277 21.37 -2.83 27.17
N GLY A 278 20.50 -2.97 28.16
CA GLY A 278 20.92 -3.33 29.51
C GLY A 278 19.79 -3.25 30.53
N MET A 279 20.08 -3.69 31.75
CA MET A 279 19.17 -3.49 32.89
C MET A 279 19.24 -2.04 33.33
N VAL A 280 18.10 -1.38 33.55
CA VAL A 280 18.06 0.04 33.93
C VAL A 280 18.78 0.26 35.27
N ASP A 281 19.68 1.23 35.32
CA ASP A 281 20.45 1.56 36.51
C ASP A 281 19.51 2.08 37.63
N PRO A 282 19.69 1.64 38.90
CA PRO A 282 18.86 2.09 40.01
C PRO A 282 18.78 3.61 40.21
N ASN A 283 19.82 4.36 39.84
CA ASN A 283 19.81 5.82 39.93
C ASN A 283 18.79 6.44 38.97
N VAL A 284 18.57 5.84 37.79
CA VAL A 284 17.56 6.30 36.83
C VAL A 284 16.16 6.18 37.44
N PHE A 285 15.86 5.05 38.10
CA PHE A 285 14.60 4.87 38.82
C PHE A 285 14.43 5.86 39.97
N GLN A 286 15.49 6.16 40.72
CA GLN A 286 15.45 7.16 41.79
C GLN A 286 15.16 8.57 41.23
N ASN A 287 15.76 8.94 40.11
CA ASN A 287 15.57 10.24 39.46
C ASN A 287 14.10 10.48 39.04
N VAL A 288 13.38 9.41 38.68
CA VAL A 288 11.94 9.46 38.35
C VAL A 288 11.02 9.03 39.50
N LYS A 289 11.58 8.84 40.71
CA LYS A 289 10.85 8.51 41.95
C LYS A 289 10.12 7.17 41.92
N TYR A 290 10.66 6.20 41.19
CA TYR A 290 10.21 4.81 41.25
C TYR A 290 10.74 4.12 42.53
N PRO A 291 10.05 3.08 43.03
CA PRO A 291 10.53 2.29 44.16
C PRO A 291 11.93 1.71 43.92
N SER A 292 12.76 1.61 44.97
CA SER A 292 14.11 1.05 44.86
C SER A 292 14.14 -0.46 44.53
N THR A 293 13.00 -1.13 44.64
CA THR A 293 12.83 -2.55 44.28
C THR A 293 12.46 -2.73 42.81
N THR A 294 12.21 -1.65 42.08
CA THR A 294 11.81 -1.71 40.68
C THR A 294 12.93 -2.27 39.81
N GLN A 295 12.56 -3.17 38.91
CA GLN A 295 13.46 -3.76 37.93
C GLN A 295 12.94 -3.48 36.53
N GLY A 296 13.86 -3.40 35.58
CA GLY A 296 13.52 -3.18 34.19
C GLY A 296 14.73 -3.24 33.30
N PHE A 297 14.49 -3.35 32.00
CA PHE A 297 15.52 -3.24 30.98
C PHE A 297 15.13 -2.21 29.93
N ALA A 298 16.14 -1.67 29.27
CA ALA A 298 15.98 -0.81 28.11
C ALA A 298 16.88 -1.27 26.97
N PHE A 299 16.51 -0.89 25.75
CA PHE A 299 17.31 -1.10 24.56
C PHE A 299 17.12 0.05 23.58
N GLY A 300 18.10 0.26 22.71
CA GLY A 300 18.04 1.30 21.67
C GLY A 300 18.67 0.83 20.38
N VAL A 301 17.93 1.02 19.28
CA VAL A 301 18.33 0.61 17.94
C VAL A 301 18.21 1.77 16.95
N GLY A 302 19.20 1.91 16.07
CA GLY A 302 19.18 2.85 14.96
C GLY A 302 18.38 2.31 13.77
N VAL A 303 17.37 3.04 13.31
CA VAL A 303 16.48 2.62 12.21
C VAL A 303 17.25 2.54 10.89
N GLU A 304 18.11 3.51 10.62
CA GLU A 304 18.93 3.55 9.41
C GLU A 304 19.85 2.33 9.35
N ARG A 305 20.45 1.95 10.48
CA ARG A 305 21.31 0.76 10.58
C ARG A 305 20.52 -0.50 10.24
N LEU A 306 19.32 -0.67 10.79
CA LEU A 306 18.44 -1.79 10.47
C LEU A 306 18.08 -1.83 8.98
N ALA A 307 17.71 -0.68 8.41
CA ALA A 307 17.35 -0.56 7.00
C ALA A 307 18.54 -0.89 6.09
N MET A 308 19.72 -0.32 6.39
CA MET A 308 20.94 -0.56 5.61
C MET A 308 21.31 -2.04 5.57
N LEU A 309 21.27 -2.71 6.73
CA LEU A 309 21.55 -4.14 6.81
C LEU A 309 20.52 -4.95 6.03
N ARG A 310 19.23 -4.78 6.34
CA ARG A 310 18.17 -5.62 5.75
C ARG A 310 18.06 -5.48 4.24
N TYR A 311 18.17 -4.26 3.73
CA TYR A 311 17.95 -3.95 2.32
C TYR A 311 19.25 -3.81 1.52
N GLY A 312 20.42 -3.95 2.15
CA GLY A 312 21.72 -3.84 1.48
C GLY A 312 21.97 -2.43 0.94
N ILE A 313 21.70 -1.41 1.74
CA ILE A 313 21.89 0.00 1.36
C ILE A 313 23.25 0.45 1.86
N ASP A 314 24.12 0.84 0.93
CA ASP A 314 25.54 1.10 1.23
C ASP A 314 25.79 2.43 1.97
N HIS A 315 24.92 3.42 1.81
CA HIS A 315 25.18 4.77 2.30
C HIS A 315 23.93 5.43 2.88
N ILE A 316 24.06 5.94 4.11
CA ILE A 316 22.96 6.56 4.87
C ILE A 316 22.35 7.80 4.18
N LYS A 317 23.14 8.53 3.37
CA LYS A 317 22.70 9.73 2.66
C LYS A 317 21.52 9.45 1.73
N ASN A 318 21.40 8.23 1.20
CA ASN A 318 20.36 7.85 0.26
C ASN A 318 18.96 8.02 0.88
N PHE A 319 18.84 7.92 2.22
CA PHE A 319 17.60 8.18 2.95
C PHE A 319 17.21 9.67 2.99
N TYR A 320 18.15 10.60 2.82
CA TYR A 320 17.92 12.04 3.00
C TYR A 320 17.97 12.83 1.70
N GLU A 321 18.63 12.30 0.66
CA GLU A 321 18.66 12.93 -0.67
C GLU A 321 17.28 12.92 -1.36
N ASN A 322 16.37 12.04 -0.92
CA ASN A 322 15.02 11.88 -1.48
C ASN A 322 15.02 11.63 -3.01
N ASP A 323 16.01 10.88 -3.51
CA ASP A 323 16.06 10.48 -4.92
C ASP A 323 14.87 9.54 -5.25
N LEU A 324 14.01 9.96 -6.17
CA LEU A 324 12.84 9.19 -6.57
C LEU A 324 13.19 7.78 -7.05
N ARG A 325 14.34 7.58 -7.70
CA ARG A 325 14.79 6.26 -8.18
C ARG A 325 15.15 5.32 -7.03
N PHE A 326 15.60 5.87 -5.91
CA PHE A 326 15.84 5.11 -4.69
C PHE A 326 14.52 4.82 -3.98
N LEU A 327 13.67 5.83 -3.82
CA LEU A 327 12.38 5.70 -3.12
C LEU A 327 11.42 4.74 -3.84
N GLU A 328 11.42 4.68 -5.17
CA GLU A 328 10.55 3.79 -5.95
C GLU A 328 10.89 2.29 -5.79
N GLN A 329 12.07 1.94 -5.23
CA GLN A 329 12.50 0.54 -5.05
C GLN A 329 11.82 -0.16 -3.86
N PHE A 330 11.25 0.60 -2.92
CA PHE A 330 10.68 0.09 -1.67
C PHE A 330 9.19 0.36 -1.61
#